data_AF-A0A4R2CKT2-F1
#
_entry.id   AF-A0A4R2CKT2-F1
#
_cell.length_a   1.000
_cell.length_b   1.000
_cell.length_c   1.000
_cell.angle_alpha   90.00
_cell.angle_beta   90.00
_cell.angle_gamma   90.00
#
_symmetry.space_group_name_H-M   'P 1'
#
loop_
_entity.id
_entity.type
_entity.pdbx_description
1 polymer ?
#
loop_
_entity_poly.entity_id
_entity_poly.type
_entity_poly.pdbx_seq_one_letter_code
_entity_poly.pdbx_strand_id
1 'polypeptide(L)'
;MAEKKIGSQTYRVEKMPATDATRNLIRLTKLVGPGISKLSAVMSKSEDVRDAAALTAIVDILMGSDADDLTNFLVEIAEKAEVKDGNAYMGVIYDIHPADLVEAFQLVAFVLQVNYRDFFAGKLAGLMSAVKPAA
;
A
#
# COMPACT_ATOMS: atom_id res chain seq x y z
N MET A 1 -6.68 14.37 2.05
CA MET A 1 -7.76 13.57 1.47
C MET A 1 -7.47 13.38 -0.01
N ALA A 2 -7.74 12.20 -0.56
CA ALA A 2 -7.72 11.91 -1.97
C ALA A 2 -8.92 11.02 -2.33
N GLU A 3 -9.47 11.19 -3.53
CA GLU A 3 -10.55 10.35 -4.06
C GLU A 3 -10.08 9.66 -5.34
N LYS A 4 -10.51 8.42 -5.53
CA LYS A 4 -10.20 7.63 -6.73
C LYS A 4 -11.35 6.69 -7.06
N LYS A 5 -11.72 6.65 -8.34
CA LYS A 5 -12.63 5.63 -8.87
C LYS A 5 -11.85 4.34 -9.13
N ILE A 6 -12.32 3.23 -8.60
CA ILE A 6 -11.79 1.87 -8.81
C ILE A 6 -12.98 1.02 -9.21
N GLY A 7 -12.94 0.47 -10.42
CA GLY A 7 -14.08 -0.22 -11.00
C GLY A 7 -15.32 0.68 -11.09
N SER A 8 -16.43 0.20 -10.51
CA SER A 8 -17.69 0.95 -10.43
C SER A 8 -17.78 1.90 -9.22
N GLN A 9 -16.92 1.71 -8.21
CA GLN A 9 -16.99 2.39 -6.92
C GLN A 9 -16.07 3.61 -6.85
N THR A 10 -16.45 4.60 -6.05
CA THR A 10 -15.60 5.76 -5.74
C THR A 10 -15.12 5.66 -4.30
N TYR A 11 -13.82 5.59 -4.12
CA TYR A 11 -13.18 5.48 -2.82
C TYR A 11 -12.53 6.80 -2.42
N ARG A 12 -12.53 7.07 -1.13
CA ARG A 12 -11.91 8.23 -0.49
C ARG A 12 -10.96 7.76 0.59
N VAL A 13 -9.79 8.38 0.67
CA VAL A 13 -8.79 8.08 1.69
C VAL A 13 -8.28 9.36 2.31
N GLU A 14 -8.26 9.40 3.63
CA GLU A 14 -7.59 10.44 4.40
C GLU A 14 -6.19 9.99 4.81
N LYS A 15 -5.29 10.97 5.00
CA LYS A 15 -3.95 10.65 5.49
C LYS A 15 -4.10 10.22 6.96
N MET A 16 -3.58 9.04 7.27
CA MET A 16 -3.57 8.50 8.62
C MET A 16 -2.73 9.39 9.55
N PRO A 17 -3.07 9.42 10.85
CA PRO A 17 -2.18 9.97 11.88
C PRO A 17 -0.80 9.32 11.81
N ALA A 18 0.26 10.09 12.12
CA ALA A 18 1.64 9.64 11.98
C ALA A 18 1.93 8.34 12.76
N THR A 19 1.34 8.17 13.94
CA THR A 19 1.48 6.95 14.76
C THR A 19 0.96 5.71 14.04
N ASP A 20 -0.24 5.79 13.45
CA ASP A 20 -0.87 4.66 12.75
C ASP A 20 -0.14 4.35 11.46
N ALA A 21 0.23 5.39 10.70
CA ALA A 21 1.04 5.25 9.51
C ALA A 21 2.40 4.59 9.81
N THR A 22 3.05 4.96 10.91
CA THR A 22 4.33 4.37 11.33
C THR A 22 4.17 2.90 11.70
N ARG A 23 3.12 2.53 12.45
CA ARG A 23 2.84 1.14 12.81
C ARG A 23 2.60 0.28 11.57
N ASN A 24 1.78 0.76 10.64
CA ASN A 24 1.48 0.05 9.40
C ASN A 24 2.70 -0.09 8.50
N LEU A 25 3.55 0.94 8.43
CA LEU A 25 4.82 0.86 7.71
C LEU A 25 5.77 -0.20 8.32
N ILE A 26 5.88 -0.27 9.65
CA ILE A 26 6.69 -1.31 10.32
C ILE A 26 6.13 -2.71 10.01
N ARG A 27 4.81 -2.90 10.08
CA ARG A 27 4.17 -4.19 9.75
C ARG A 27 4.41 -4.56 8.29
N LEU A 28 4.19 -3.64 7.36
CA LEU A 28 4.49 -3.83 5.94
C LEU A 28 5.95 -4.26 5.73
N THR A 29 6.89 -3.58 6.40
CA THR A 29 8.32 -3.88 6.26
C THR A 29 8.68 -5.25 6.82
N LYS A 30 8.01 -5.70 7.88
CA LYS A 30 8.19 -7.04 8.45
C LYS A 30 7.60 -8.14 7.55
N LEU A 31 6.43 -7.91 6.96
CA LEU A 31 5.77 -8.84 6.05
C LEU A 31 6.55 -8.98 4.73
N VAL A 32 6.95 -7.85 4.15
CA VAL A 32 7.69 -7.82 2.88
C VAL A 32 9.16 -8.26 3.07
N GLY A 33 9.70 -8.15 4.28
CA GLY A 33 11.07 -8.52 4.62
C GLY A 33 12.13 -7.85 3.72
N PRO A 34 13.17 -8.57 3.27
CA PRO A 34 14.21 -8.01 2.40
C PRO A 34 13.69 -7.56 1.01
N GLY A 35 12.47 -7.94 0.63
CA GLY A 35 11.81 -7.53 -0.60
C GLY A 35 11.47 -6.04 -0.69
N ILE A 36 11.58 -5.27 0.40
CA ILE A 36 11.22 -3.83 0.43
C ILE A 36 12.07 -2.99 -0.52
N SER A 37 13.30 -3.44 -0.80
CA SER A 37 14.18 -2.84 -1.80
C SER A 37 13.56 -2.88 -3.21
N LYS A 38 12.76 -3.91 -3.51
CA LYS A 38 12.07 -4.08 -4.80
C LYS A 38 10.83 -3.19 -4.93
N LEU A 39 10.19 -2.79 -3.82
CA LEU A 39 9.10 -1.81 -3.85
C LEU A 39 9.55 -0.44 -4.40
N SER A 40 10.84 -0.09 -4.25
CA SER A 40 11.38 1.13 -4.87
C SER A 40 11.43 1.06 -6.41
N ALA A 41 11.62 -0.13 -6.98
CA ALA A 41 11.60 -0.34 -8.42
C ALA A 41 10.19 -0.22 -9.03
N VAL A 42 9.14 -0.48 -8.24
CA VAL A 42 7.73 -0.23 -8.59
C VAL A 42 7.41 1.27 -8.69
N MET A 43 8.30 2.14 -8.23
CA MET A 43 8.19 3.59 -8.39
C MET A 43 8.99 4.11 -9.59
N SER A 44 9.54 3.22 -10.44
CA SER A 44 10.25 3.59 -11.66
C SER A 44 9.37 4.38 -12.64
N LYS A 45 9.98 5.33 -13.35
CA LYS A 45 9.32 6.09 -14.42
C LYS A 45 9.19 5.29 -15.73
N SER A 46 9.97 4.21 -15.88
CA SER A 46 9.87 3.30 -17.02
C SER A 46 8.76 2.28 -16.76
N GLU A 47 7.79 2.21 -17.67
CA GLU A 47 6.61 1.35 -17.55
C GLU A 47 6.99 -0.13 -17.52
N ASP A 48 7.84 -0.58 -18.45
CA ASP A 48 8.28 -1.98 -18.52
C ASP A 48 9.07 -2.43 -17.27
N VAL A 49 9.94 -1.55 -16.76
CA VAL A 49 10.72 -1.83 -15.54
C VAL A 49 9.83 -1.84 -14.32
N ARG A 50 8.84 -0.93 -14.28
CA ARG A 50 7.88 -0.83 -13.18
C ARG A 50 7.00 -2.07 -13.11
N ASP A 51 6.50 -2.54 -14.24
CA ASP A 51 5.55 -3.64 -14.30
C ASP A 51 6.22 -5.00 -14.00
N ALA A 52 7.42 -5.24 -14.56
CA ALA A 52 8.19 -6.45 -14.25
C ALA A 52 8.68 -6.48 -12.79
N ALA A 53 9.11 -5.32 -12.25
CA ALA A 53 9.52 -5.21 -10.85
C ALA A 53 8.33 -5.34 -9.89
N ALA A 54 7.16 -4.82 -10.26
CA ALA A 54 5.94 -4.96 -9.48
C ALA A 54 5.51 -6.42 -9.37
N LEU A 55 5.52 -7.16 -10.49
CA LEU A 55 5.15 -8.58 -10.49
C LEU A 55 6.10 -9.40 -9.62
N THR A 56 7.42 -9.16 -9.75
CA THR A 56 8.44 -9.85 -8.95
C THR A 56 8.31 -9.52 -7.47
N ALA A 57 8.11 -8.25 -7.12
CA ALA A 57 7.92 -7.82 -5.73
C ALA A 57 6.65 -8.44 -5.12
N ILE A 58 5.55 -8.51 -5.88
CA ILE A 58 4.32 -9.15 -5.43
C ILE A 58 4.55 -10.63 -5.16
N VAL A 59 5.20 -11.36 -6.08
CA VAL A 59 5.51 -12.79 -5.90
C VAL A 59 6.39 -13.02 -4.68
N ASP A 60 7.44 -12.23 -4.48
CA ASP A 60 8.33 -12.36 -3.32
C ASP A 60 7.60 -12.08 -2.00
N ILE A 61 6.71 -11.09 -1.98
CA ILE A 61 5.88 -10.77 -0.81
C ILE A 61 4.94 -11.94 -0.50
N LEU A 62 4.28 -12.48 -1.52
CA LEU A 62 3.37 -13.61 -1.35
C LEU A 62 4.10 -14.88 -0.90
N MET A 63 5.33 -15.12 -1.38
CA MET A 63 6.13 -16.29 -0.99
C MET A 63 6.78 -16.15 0.39
N GLY A 64 7.09 -14.93 0.82
CA GLY A 64 7.78 -14.65 2.08
C GLY A 64 6.86 -14.39 3.28
N SER A 65 5.56 -14.19 3.03
CA SER A 65 4.58 -13.88 4.06
C SER A 65 3.76 -15.10 4.44
N ASP A 66 3.36 -15.18 5.71
CA ASP A 66 2.24 -16.03 6.10
C ASP A 66 0.95 -15.50 5.45
N ALA A 67 0.12 -16.43 4.94
CA ALA A 67 -1.07 -16.09 4.17
C ALA A 67 -2.11 -15.35 5.01
N ASP A 68 -2.29 -15.75 6.27
CA ASP A 68 -3.25 -15.12 7.18
C ASP A 68 -2.75 -13.74 7.60
N ASP A 69 -1.47 -13.61 7.94
CA ASP A 69 -0.87 -12.33 8.32
C ASP A 69 -0.94 -11.29 7.18
N LEU A 70 -0.64 -11.70 5.95
CA LEU A 70 -0.73 -10.81 4.80
C LEU A 70 -2.19 -10.43 4.51
N THR A 71 -3.11 -11.40 4.54
CA THR A 71 -4.53 -11.15 4.30
C THR A 71 -5.10 -10.19 5.34
N ASN A 72 -4.82 -10.42 6.63
CA ASN A 72 -5.22 -9.53 7.71
C ASN A 72 -4.68 -8.12 7.52
N PHE A 73 -3.43 -7.99 7.07
CA PHE A 73 -2.85 -6.67 6.76
C PHE A 73 -3.55 -5.99 5.58
N LEU A 74 -3.87 -6.72 4.50
CA LEU A 74 -4.60 -6.16 3.36
C LEU A 74 -5.99 -5.66 3.75
N VAL A 75 -6.71 -6.43 4.57
CA VAL A 75 -8.02 -6.05 5.13
C VAL A 75 -7.89 -4.77 5.94
N GLU A 76 -7.00 -4.74 6.94
CA GLU A 76 -6.81 -3.58 7.81
C GLU A 76 -6.47 -2.29 7.05
N ILE A 77 -5.68 -2.41 5.96
CA ILE A 77 -5.30 -1.26 5.13
C ILE A 77 -6.49 -0.79 4.29
N ALA A 78 -7.23 -1.71 3.65
CA ALA A 78 -8.37 -1.36 2.83
C ALA A 78 -9.48 -0.68 3.66
N GLU A 79 -9.69 -1.11 4.90
CA GLU A 79 -10.66 -0.52 5.83
C GLU A 79 -10.30 0.91 6.30
N LYS A 80 -9.11 1.43 5.95
CA LYS A 80 -8.78 2.86 6.11
C LYS A 80 -9.34 3.74 5.01
N ALA A 81 -9.93 3.15 3.98
CA ALA A 81 -10.67 3.87 2.97
C ALA A 81 -12.16 3.95 3.33
N GLU A 82 -12.81 4.93 2.74
CA GLU A 82 -14.25 5.04 2.69
C GLU A 82 -14.72 4.86 1.24
N VAL A 83 -15.93 4.37 1.06
CA VAL A 83 -16.58 4.18 -0.23
C VAL A 83 -17.83 5.05 -0.31
N LYS A 84 -18.09 5.58 -1.49
CA LYS A 84 -19.25 6.42 -1.75
C LYS A 84 -20.51 5.55 -1.85
N ASP A 85 -21.47 5.80 -0.97
CA ASP A 85 -22.81 5.22 -1.00
C ASP A 85 -23.85 6.33 -1.10
N GLY A 86 -24.45 6.48 -2.29
CA GLY A 86 -25.32 7.61 -2.62
C GLY A 86 -24.62 8.97 -2.44
N ASN A 87 -25.11 9.74 -1.46
CA ASN A 87 -24.57 11.07 -1.11
C ASN A 87 -23.64 11.05 0.12
N ALA A 88 -23.38 9.88 0.70
CA ALA A 88 -22.54 9.71 1.87
C ALA A 88 -21.29 8.89 1.56
N TYR A 89 -20.34 8.91 2.49
CA TYR A 89 -19.20 8.01 2.51
C TYR A 89 -19.32 7.12 3.73
N MET A 90 -19.02 5.84 3.57
CA MET A 90 -19.02 4.86 4.64
C MET A 90 -17.73 4.06 4.64
N GLY A 91 -17.40 3.42 5.76
CA GLY A 91 -16.21 2.58 5.85
C GLY A 91 -16.24 1.43 4.84
N VAL A 92 -15.10 1.16 4.23
CA VAL A 92 -14.95 -0.01 3.36
C VAL A 92 -15.03 -1.28 4.20
N ILE A 93 -15.71 -2.29 3.66
CA ILE A 93 -15.66 -3.69 4.09
C ILE A 93 -14.99 -4.47 2.96
N TYR A 94 -13.85 -5.12 3.26
CA TYR A 94 -12.93 -5.71 2.27
C TYR A 94 -13.58 -6.79 1.39
N ASP A 95 -14.42 -7.65 1.96
CA ASP A 95 -15.07 -8.74 1.23
C ASP A 95 -16.37 -8.34 0.51
N ILE A 96 -16.78 -7.06 0.62
CA ILE A 96 -18.08 -6.60 0.10
C ILE A 96 -17.92 -5.57 -1.02
N HIS A 97 -17.01 -4.60 -0.86
CA HIS A 97 -16.99 -3.42 -1.73
C HIS A 97 -16.11 -3.56 -2.97
N PRO A 98 -14.88 -4.11 -2.88
CA PRO A 98 -14.15 -4.55 -4.06
C PRO A 98 -14.91 -5.69 -4.76
N ALA A 99 -15.12 -5.60 -6.07
CA ALA A 99 -15.84 -6.63 -6.80
C ALA A 99 -15.02 -7.92 -6.99
N ASP A 100 -13.70 -7.79 -7.01
CA ASP A 100 -12.76 -8.89 -7.20
C ASP A 100 -11.41 -8.60 -6.51
N LEU A 101 -10.53 -9.60 -6.55
CA LEU A 101 -9.19 -9.52 -5.98
C LEU A 101 -8.34 -8.39 -6.59
N VAL A 102 -8.52 -8.09 -7.88
CA VAL A 102 -7.77 -7.03 -8.57
C VAL A 102 -8.18 -5.67 -8.03
N GLU A 103 -9.47 -5.41 -7.90
CA GLU A 103 -9.99 -4.18 -7.29
C GLU A 103 -9.56 -4.07 -5.82
N ALA A 104 -9.52 -5.18 -5.07
CA ALA A 104 -9.05 -5.19 -3.69
C ALA A 104 -7.58 -4.76 -3.58
N PHE A 105 -6.70 -5.30 -4.42
CA PHE A 105 -5.30 -4.86 -4.47
C PHE A 105 -5.14 -3.41 -4.95
N GLN A 106 -5.96 -2.96 -5.92
CA GLN A 106 -5.95 -1.57 -6.37
C GLN A 106 -6.37 -0.60 -5.26
N LEU A 107 -7.33 -0.99 -4.42
CA LEU A 107 -7.77 -0.21 -3.27
C LEU A 107 -6.67 -0.12 -2.21
N VAL A 108 -6.06 -1.25 -1.85
CA VAL A 108 -4.91 -1.26 -0.92
C VAL A 108 -3.78 -0.38 -1.45
N ALA A 109 -3.43 -0.53 -2.73
CA ALA A 109 -2.40 0.30 -3.37
C ALA A 109 -2.74 1.79 -3.32
N PHE A 110 -4.00 2.15 -3.52
CA PHE A 110 -4.45 3.54 -3.39
C PHE A 110 -4.28 4.07 -1.96
N VAL A 111 -4.67 3.30 -0.94
CA VAL A 111 -4.47 3.68 0.47
C VAL A 111 -2.97 3.87 0.77
N LEU A 112 -2.13 2.94 0.35
CA LEU A 112 -0.67 3.03 0.54
C LEU A 112 -0.08 4.24 -0.19
N GLN A 113 -0.53 4.55 -1.41
CA GLN A 113 -0.09 5.72 -2.16
C GLN A 113 -0.44 7.03 -1.42
N VAL A 114 -1.67 7.18 -0.94
CA VAL A 114 -2.10 8.40 -0.24
C VAL A 114 -1.27 8.64 1.03
N ASN A 115 -0.92 7.56 1.74
CA ASN A 115 -0.23 7.65 3.02
C ASN A 115 1.30 7.71 2.90
N TYR A 116 1.88 7.03 1.92
CA TYR A 116 3.33 6.80 1.86
C TYR A 116 4.00 7.23 0.56
N ARG A 117 3.29 7.83 -0.41
CA ARG A 117 3.91 8.31 -1.65
C ARG A 117 5.13 9.19 -1.39
N ASP A 118 5.03 10.13 -0.45
CA ASP A 118 6.14 11.04 -0.10
C ASP A 118 7.33 10.31 0.54
N PHE A 119 7.05 9.20 1.23
CA PHE A 119 8.06 8.36 1.86
C PHE A 119 8.83 7.52 0.83
N PHE A 120 8.11 6.86 -0.08
CA PHE A 120 8.70 6.01 -1.12
C PHE A 120 9.27 6.77 -2.32
N ALA A 121 8.82 8.00 -2.61
CA ALA A 121 9.31 8.83 -3.70
C ALA A 121 10.70 9.46 -3.45
N GLY A 122 11.58 8.80 -2.68
CA GLY A 122 12.98 9.20 -2.50
C GLY A 122 13.37 9.64 -1.10
N LYS A 123 12.42 9.90 -0.19
CA LYS A 123 12.74 10.21 1.22
C LYS A 123 13.25 9.00 1.98
N LEU A 124 12.80 7.79 1.64
CA LEU A 124 13.31 6.56 2.25
C LEU A 124 14.81 6.37 1.97
N ALA A 125 15.29 6.62 0.74
CA ALA A 125 16.72 6.56 0.43
C ALA A 125 17.51 7.65 1.19
N GLY A 126 16.95 8.86 1.31
CA GLY A 126 17.53 9.95 2.13
C GLY A 126 17.58 9.63 3.63
N LEU A 127 16.55 9.00 4.17
CA LEU A 127 16.48 8.57 5.58
C LEU A 127 17.43 7.40 5.84
N MET A 128 17.48 6.40 4.96
CA MET A 128 18.39 5.25 5.09
C MET A 128 19.86 5.65 4.92
N SER A 129 20.16 6.67 4.11
CA SER A 129 21.52 7.24 4.02
C SER A 129 21.88 8.12 5.22
N ALA A 130 20.91 8.78 5.85
CA ALA A 130 21.09 9.52 7.09
C ALA A 130 21.23 8.62 8.34
N VAL A 131 20.73 7.38 8.28
CA VAL A 131 20.83 6.38 9.37
C VAL A 131 22.11 5.53 9.26
N LYS A 132 23.04 5.86 8.35
CA LYS A 132 24.37 5.24 8.37
C LYS A 132 25.01 5.56 9.73
N PRO A 133 25.39 4.57 10.55
CA PRO A 133 26.04 4.86 11.82
C PRO A 133 27.30 5.67 11.54
N ALA A 134 27.53 6.75 12.30
CA ALA A 134 28.89 7.20 12.48
C ALA A 134 29.68 5.99 13.02
N ALA A 135 30.81 5.72 12.37
CA ALA A 135 31.65 4.52 12.48
C ALA A 135 31.83 3.96 13.91
#